data_AF-Q11A48-F1
#
_entry.id   AF-Q11A48-F1
#
_cell.length_a   1.000
_cell.length_b   1.000
_cell.length_c   1.000
_cell.angle_alpha   90.00
_cell.angle_beta   90.00
_cell.angle_gamma   90.00
#
_symmetry.space_group_name_H-M   'P 1'
#
loop_
_entity.id
_entity.type
_entity.pdbx_description
1 polymer ?
#
loop_
_entity_poly.entity_id
_entity_poly.type
_entity_poly.pdbx_seq_one_letter_code
_entity_poly.pdbx_strand_id
1 'polypeptide(L)'
;MASPLRFEPHAETHANLIIWLGNYKVVTSSVRLEDNPTVPLDLDNEPQADAVLLIDSQCGGQSCLSNDGYIEGPPELVAERAASTANINLRDKK
;
A
#
# COMPACT_ATOMS: atom_id res chain seq x y z
N MET A 1 1.17 -5.52 -19.97
CA MET A 1 -0.26 -5.91 -19.99
C MET A 1 -0.59 -6.49 -18.62
N ALA A 2 -1.45 -5.85 -17.84
CA ALA A 2 -1.88 -6.39 -16.55
C ALA A 2 -2.75 -7.64 -16.79
N SER A 3 -2.50 -8.72 -16.05
CA SER A 3 -3.32 -9.94 -16.14
C SER A 3 -4.75 -9.66 -15.68
N PRO A 4 -5.78 -10.26 -16.31
CA PRO A 4 -7.16 -10.09 -15.89
C PRO A 4 -7.37 -10.53 -14.44
N LEU A 5 -7.96 -9.66 -13.63
CA LEU A 5 -8.22 -9.88 -12.22
C LEU A 5 -9.52 -10.69 -12.05
N ARG A 6 -9.45 -11.82 -11.34
CA ARG A 6 -10.63 -12.67 -11.06
C ARG A 6 -11.49 -12.02 -9.98
N PHE A 7 -12.81 -12.02 -10.14
CA PHE A 7 -13.74 -11.28 -9.27
C PHE A 7 -13.62 -11.64 -7.78
N GLU A 8 -13.89 -12.88 -7.38
CA GLU A 8 -13.90 -13.29 -5.97
C GLU A 8 -12.49 -13.27 -5.32
N PRO A 9 -11.46 -13.95 -5.88
CA PRO A 9 -10.15 -14.01 -5.22
C PRO A 9 -9.34 -12.71 -5.38
N HIS A 10 -9.79 -11.77 -6.23
CA HIS A 10 -9.10 -10.52 -6.46
C HIS A 10 -9.95 -9.28 -6.16
N ALA A 11 -10.96 -8.99 -6.96
CA ALA A 11 -11.72 -7.76 -6.82
C ALA A 11 -12.43 -7.64 -5.45
N GLU A 12 -13.06 -8.70 -4.97
CA GLU A 12 -13.82 -8.69 -3.71
C GLU A 12 -12.90 -8.57 -2.49
N THR A 13 -11.80 -9.32 -2.48
CA THR A 13 -10.83 -9.27 -1.37
C THR A 13 -10.16 -7.89 -1.29
N HIS A 14 -9.82 -7.31 -2.44
CA HIS A 14 -9.29 -5.95 -2.54
C HIS A 14 -10.29 -4.91 -2.03
N ALA A 15 -11.55 -5.00 -2.47
CA ALA A 15 -12.60 -4.09 -2.03
C ALA A 15 -12.79 -4.14 -0.51
N ASN A 16 -12.77 -5.34 0.10
CA ASN A 16 -12.88 -5.49 1.55
C ASN A 16 -11.70 -4.85 2.30
N LEU A 17 -10.47 -5.02 1.80
CA LEU A 17 -9.27 -4.38 2.36
C LEU A 17 -9.40 -2.84 2.32
N ILE A 18 -9.76 -2.29 1.16
CA ILE A 18 -9.93 -0.84 0.98
C ILE A 18 -11.08 -0.29 1.86
N ILE A 19 -12.19 -1.02 2.01
CA ILE A 19 -13.29 -0.61 2.89
C ILE A 19 -12.82 -0.57 4.34
N TRP A 20 -12.10 -1.59 4.81
CA TRP A 20 -11.61 -1.63 6.17
C TRP A 20 -10.63 -0.47 6.47
N LEU A 21 -9.64 -0.27 5.59
CA LEU A 21 -8.69 0.84 5.73
C LEU A 21 -9.35 2.21 5.54
N GLY A 22 -10.35 2.30 4.67
CA GLY A 22 -11.14 3.50 4.45
C GLY A 22 -11.90 3.91 5.71
N ASN A 23 -12.51 2.96 6.42
CA ASN A 23 -13.14 3.23 7.72
C ASN A 23 -12.11 3.72 8.75
N TYR A 24 -10.94 3.09 8.82
CA TYR A 24 -9.86 3.50 9.70
C TYR A 24 -9.41 4.95 9.42
N LYS A 25 -9.20 5.30 8.15
CA LYS A 25 -8.86 6.67 7.72
C LYS A 25 -9.95 7.68 8.11
N VAL A 26 -11.24 7.34 7.91
CA VAL A 26 -12.35 8.25 8.23
C VAL A 26 -12.36 8.62 9.73
N VAL A 27 -12.02 7.67 10.60
CA VAL A 27 -11.98 7.91 12.05
C VAL A 27 -10.63 8.42 12.56
N THR A 28 -9.61 8.49 11.70
CA THR A 28 -8.23 8.88 12.06
C THR A 28 -7.73 9.99 11.12
N SER A 29 -7.93 11.25 11.50
CA SER A 29 -7.73 12.42 10.61
C SER A 29 -6.31 12.63 10.07
N SER A 30 -5.29 12.11 10.75
CA SER A 30 -3.87 12.31 10.40
C SER A 30 -3.31 11.24 9.45
N VAL A 31 -4.20 10.53 8.75
CA VAL A 31 -3.86 9.32 8.03
C VAL A 31 -4.28 9.42 6.56
N ARG A 32 -3.41 8.97 5.66
CA ARG A 32 -3.65 8.90 4.21
C ARG A 32 -3.67 7.44 3.78
N LEU A 33 -4.62 7.11 2.90
CA LEU A 33 -4.78 5.77 2.33
C LEU A 33 -4.62 5.90 0.83
N GLU A 34 -3.76 5.06 0.26
CA GLU A 34 -3.56 4.94 -1.17
C GLU A 34 -3.87 3.51 -1.63
N ASP A 35 -4.55 3.43 -2.77
CA ASP A 35 -4.94 2.19 -3.45
C ASP A 35 -4.02 2.00 -4.66
N ASN A 36 -3.37 0.84 -4.75
CA ASN A 36 -2.36 0.53 -5.77
C ASN A 36 -1.26 1.59 -5.96
N PRO A 37 -0.63 2.12 -4.88
CA PRO A 37 0.41 3.11 -5.03
C PRO A 37 1.68 2.49 -5.62
N THR A 38 2.37 3.27 -6.44
CA THR A 38 3.75 2.97 -6.82
C THR A 38 4.66 3.31 -5.64
N VAL A 39 5.19 2.29 -4.97
CA VAL A 39 6.20 2.49 -3.92
C VAL A 39 7.58 2.28 -4.53
N PRO A 40 8.40 3.33 -4.69
CA PRO A 40 9.77 3.17 -5.16
C PRO A 40 10.60 2.51 -4.05
N LEU A 41 10.77 1.19 -4.12
CA LEU A 41 11.57 0.42 -3.15
C LEU A 41 13.00 0.18 -3.62
N ASP A 42 13.28 0.22 -4.94
CA ASP A 42 14.63 0.14 -5.54
C ASP A 42 14.59 0.61 -7.01
N LEU A 43 15.73 0.98 -7.59
CA LEU A 43 15.89 1.45 -8.98
C LEU A 43 15.38 0.47 -10.04
N ASP A 44 15.29 -0.82 -9.69
CA ASP A 44 14.89 -1.90 -10.60
C ASP A 44 13.57 -2.59 -10.19
N ASN A 45 12.92 -2.18 -9.09
CA ASN A 45 11.73 -2.88 -8.59
C ASN A 45 10.69 -1.92 -7.96
N GLU A 46 9.61 -1.69 -8.70
CA GLU A 46 8.40 -0.99 -8.25
C GLU A 46 7.27 -2.01 -8.01
N PRO A 47 7.27 -2.76 -6.89
CA PRO A 47 6.13 -3.61 -6.56
C PRO A 47 4.93 -2.71 -6.26
N GLN A 48 3.84 -2.91 -7.00
CA GLN A 48 2.55 -2.28 -6.69
C GLN A 48 1.97 -2.98 -5.47
N ALA A 49 1.98 -2.29 -4.34
CA ALA A 49 1.29 -2.77 -3.15
C ALA A 49 -0.22 -2.68 -3.33
N ASP A 50 -0.99 -3.63 -2.81
CA ASP A 50 -2.46 -3.56 -2.91
C ASP A 50 -3.01 -2.33 -2.14
N ALA A 51 -2.47 -2.01 -0.96
CA ALA A 51 -2.82 -0.79 -0.25
C ALA A 51 -1.68 -0.28 0.65
N VAL A 52 -1.57 1.05 0.78
CA VAL A 52 -0.60 1.69 1.68
C VAL A 52 -1.30 2.72 2.57
N LEU A 53 -0.82 2.78 3.81
CA LEU A 53 -1.30 3.70 4.83
C LEU A 53 -0.15 4.56 5.31
N LEU A 54 -0.33 5.88 5.20
CA LEU A 54 0.65 6.88 5.59
C LEU A 54 0.14 7.69 6.78
N ILE A 55 1.01 7.96 7.75
CA ILE A 55 0.74 8.97 8.78
C ILE A 55 1.30 10.29 8.29
N ASP A 56 0.57 11.39 8.48
CA ASP A 56 1.08 12.71 8.14
C ASP A 56 2.40 12.99 8.89
N SER A 57 3.43 13.47 8.19
CA SER A 57 4.75 13.72 8.77
C SER A 57 4.71 14.75 9.90
N GLN A 58 3.74 15.69 9.88
CA GLN A 58 3.49 16.63 10.98
C GLN A 58 2.95 15.94 12.25
N CYS A 59 2.39 14.74 12.10
CA CYS A 59 1.86 13.91 13.18
C CYS A 59 2.82 12.77 13.59
N GLY A 60 4.08 12.81 13.12
CA GLY A 60 5.10 11.82 13.45
C GLY A 60 5.21 10.66 12.45
N GLY A 61 4.63 10.81 11.25
CA GLY A 61 4.85 9.88 10.14
C GLY A 61 6.32 9.84 9.70
N GLN A 62 6.77 8.66 9.28
CA GLN A 62 8.07 8.37 8.70
C GLN A 62 8.11 8.59 7.19
N SER A 63 6.95 8.58 6.54
CA SER A 63 6.81 8.81 5.11
C SER A 63 6.46 10.26 4.79
N CYS A 64 6.96 10.76 3.67
CA CYS A 64 6.62 12.07 3.12
C CYS A 64 6.20 11.92 1.66
N LEU A 65 5.41 12.87 1.15
CA LEU A 65 5.14 12.97 -0.28
C LEU A 65 6.13 13.95 -0.90
N SER A 66 6.78 13.53 -1.99
CA SER A 66 7.61 14.40 -2.81
C SER A 66 6.76 15.44 -3.54
N ASN A 67 7.40 16.49 -4.08
CA ASN A 67 6.72 17.48 -4.91
C ASN A 67 6.11 16.88 -6.19
N ASP A 68 6.65 15.75 -6.63
CA ASP A 68 6.18 15.02 -7.81
C ASP A 68 5.07 14.00 -7.48
N GLY A 69 4.63 13.94 -6.21
CA GLY A 69 3.51 13.11 -5.77
C GLY A 69 3.89 11.66 -5.46
N TYR A 70 5.17 11.35 -5.29
CA TYR A 70 5.65 10.02 -4.93
C TYR A 70 5.86 9.89 -3.42
N ILE A 71 5.70 8.68 -2.89
CA ILE A 71 6.02 8.37 -1.49
C ILE A 71 7.54 8.29 -1.34
N GLU A 72 8.10 9.09 -0.44
CA GLU A 72 9.48 9.04 0.00
C GLU A 72 9.57 8.50 1.44
N GLY A 73 10.45 7.53 1.64
CA GLY A 73 10.61 6.85 2.93
C GLY A 73 9.69 5.64 3.10
N PRO A 74 9.89 4.85 4.17
CA PRO A 74 9.11 3.65 4.42
C PRO A 74 7.68 4.01 4.83
N PRO A 75 6.64 3.40 4.22
CA PRO A 75 5.27 3.56 4.68
C PRO A 75 5.04 2.95 6.07
N GLU A 76 4.09 3.52 6.81
CA GLU A 76 3.71 3.04 8.15
C GLU A 76 2.98 1.69 8.09
N LEU A 77 2.25 1.43 7.01
CA LEU A 77 1.65 0.14 6.72
C LEU A 77 1.63 -0.12 5.21
N VAL A 78 2.10 -1.30 4.81
CA VAL A 78 1.92 -1.86 3.47
C VAL A 78 1.08 -3.13 3.62
N ALA A 79 -0.02 -3.23 2.89
CA ALA A 79 -0.90 -4.39 2.89
C ALA A 79 -0.88 -5.06 1.51
N GLU A 80 -0.60 -6.36 1.51
CA GLU A 80 -0.51 -7.20 0.32
C GLU A 80 -1.44 -8.40 0.45
N ARG A 81 -2.15 -8.74 -0.61
CA ARG A 81 -2.94 -9.98 -0.68
C ARG A 81 -2.04 -11.12 -1.10
N ALA A 82 -1.90 -12.10 -0.22
CA ALA A 82 -1.32 -13.40 -0.56
C ALA A 82 -2.31 -14.23 -1.39
N ALA A 83 -2.52 -13.86 -2.67
CA ALA A 83 -3.26 -14.69 -3.61
C ALA A 83 -2.35 -15.83 -4.11
N SER A 84 -2.40 -16.95 -3.41
CA SER A 84 -1.59 -18.17 -3.59
C SER A 84 -0.16 -18.08 -3.05
N THR A 85 0.45 -19.25 -2.82
CA THR A 85 1.67 -19.62 -2.08
C THR A 85 2.99 -18.89 -2.44
N ALA A 86 2.97 -17.72 -3.06
CA ALA A 86 4.12 -16.85 -3.15
C ALA A 86 4.35 -16.19 -1.79
N ASN A 87 5.26 -16.78 -1.01
CA ASN A 87 5.74 -16.21 0.24
C ASN A 87 6.54 -14.93 -0.10
N ILE A 88 5.89 -13.77 -0.17
CA ILE A 88 6.60 -12.49 -0.25
C ILE A 88 7.21 -12.27 1.12
N ASN A 89 8.49 -12.61 1.21
CA ASN A 89 9.26 -12.54 2.44
C ASN A 89 9.60 -11.07 2.71
N LEU A 90 8.79 -10.39 3.53
CA LEU A 90 9.00 -8.99 3.96
C LEU A 90 10.34 -8.77 4.70
N ARG A 91 11.10 -9.84 4.99
CA ARG A 91 12.39 -9.82 5.68
C ARG A 91 13.62 -9.90 4.76
N ASP A 92 13.46 -10.12 3.45
CA ASP A 92 14.60 -10.26 2.52
C ASP A 92 15.01 -8.95 1.83
N LYS A 93 14.45 -7.80 2.22
CA LYS A 93 14.92 -6.48 1.74
C LYS A 93 15.82 -5.85 2.79
N LYS A 94 17.13 -5.97 2.57
CA LYS A 94 18.19 -5.31 3.34
C LYS A 94 19.02 -4.43 2.41
#